data_AF-A0A0F5K084-F1
#
_entry.id   AF-A0A0F5K084-F1
#
_cell.length_a   1.000
_cell.length_b   1.000
_cell.length_c   1.000
_cell.angle_alpha   90.00
_cell.angle_beta   90.00
_cell.angle_gamma   90.00
#
_symmetry.space_group_name_H-M   'P 1'
#
loop_
_entity.id
_entity.type
_entity.pdbx_description
1 polymer ?
#
loop_
_entity_poly.entity_id
_entity_poly.type
_entity_poly.pdbx_seq_one_letter_code
_entity_poly.pdbx_strand_id
1 'polypeptide(L)'
;MRSVMSGHPTVYEHSLHEVEMNFAELLAALGLEARLDLKEAAKTGSCTIQFDESLEVTLEAEGQDDAQTVVQIQATIGNVPVSNRETIFAHLLQIHLFGLATAQSHFGYDPKLERVIFFKTMMLENQTRQEAINALESFVNQCLHWRHFLPNIAEHGNASGHPGLTTQQSV
;
A
#
# COMPACT_ATOMS: atom_id res chain seq x y z
N MET A 1 49.61 5.86 -53.79
CA MET A 1 49.76 4.94 -52.63
C MET A 1 48.64 5.27 -51.66
N ARG A 2 47.87 4.25 -51.25
CA ARG A 2 46.57 4.36 -50.58
C ARG A 2 46.71 4.78 -49.11
N SER A 3 45.91 5.76 -48.69
CA SER A 3 45.61 6.07 -47.29
C SER A 3 44.58 5.07 -46.78
N VAL A 4 44.84 4.43 -45.64
CA VAL A 4 43.91 3.51 -44.97
C VAL A 4 43.41 4.20 -43.71
N MET A 5 42.15 4.63 -43.74
CA MET A 5 41.40 5.01 -42.54
C MET A 5 40.86 3.72 -41.91
N SER A 6 41.32 3.37 -40.71
CA SER A 6 40.65 2.38 -39.86
C SER A 6 39.72 3.11 -38.91
N GLY A 7 38.42 3.05 -39.19
CA GLY A 7 37.38 3.54 -38.30
C GLY A 7 37.33 2.73 -37.01
N HIS A 8 37.27 3.42 -35.88
CA HIS A 8 36.82 2.85 -34.61
C HIS A 8 35.32 2.53 -34.69
N PRO A 9 34.86 1.38 -34.19
CA PRO A 9 33.46 1.16 -33.96
C PRO A 9 33.07 1.88 -32.66
N THR A 10 32.34 2.99 -32.77
CA THR A 10 31.63 3.59 -31.65
C THR A 10 30.51 2.62 -31.27
N VAL A 11 30.69 1.88 -30.17
CA VAL A 11 29.58 1.20 -29.53
C VAL A 11 28.69 2.30 -28.97
N TYR A 12 27.60 2.59 -29.67
CA TYR A 12 26.50 3.36 -29.11
C TYR A 12 25.85 2.47 -28.05
N GLU A 13 26.36 2.58 -26.83
CA GLU A 13 25.69 2.13 -25.63
C GLU A 13 24.41 2.97 -25.53
N HIS A 14 23.31 2.42 -26.06
CA HIS A 14 21.98 2.92 -25.79
C HIS A 14 21.79 2.77 -24.27
N SER A 15 22.10 3.84 -23.54
CA SER A 15 21.61 4.03 -22.18
C SER A 15 20.09 4.01 -22.27
N LEU A 16 19.50 2.84 -22.05
CA LEU A 16 18.10 2.71 -21.71
C LEU A 16 17.98 3.41 -20.36
N HIS A 17 17.71 4.72 -20.38
CA HIS A 17 17.05 5.32 -19.23
C HIS A 17 15.70 4.62 -19.14
N GLU A 18 15.63 3.58 -18.30
CA GLU A 18 14.38 3.17 -17.70
C GLU A 18 13.72 4.45 -17.21
N VAL A 19 12.54 4.74 -17.74
CA VAL A 19 11.76 5.90 -17.34
C VAL A 19 11.40 5.64 -15.88
N GLU A 20 12.09 6.33 -14.98
CA GLU A 20 11.76 6.35 -13.56
C GLU A 20 10.33 6.85 -13.42
N MET A 21 9.47 6.00 -12.87
CA MET A 21 8.07 6.34 -12.69
C MET A 21 7.94 7.44 -11.63
N ASN A 22 7.22 8.52 -11.93
CA ASN A 22 6.88 9.54 -10.96
C ASN A 22 5.38 9.53 -10.59
N PHE A 23 4.98 10.39 -9.64
CA PHE A 23 3.60 10.42 -9.15
C PHE A 23 2.59 10.77 -10.25
N ALA A 24 2.89 11.72 -11.14
CA ALA A 24 1.99 12.08 -12.23
C ALA A 24 1.81 10.92 -13.22
N GLU A 25 2.88 10.18 -13.51
CA GLU A 25 2.85 8.99 -14.35
C GLU A 25 2.07 7.84 -13.71
N LEU A 26 2.13 7.70 -12.38
CA LEU A 26 1.25 6.79 -11.63
C LEU A 26 -0.23 7.17 -11.81
N LEU A 27 -0.58 8.43 -11.62
CA LEU A 27 -1.97 8.86 -11.77
C LEU A 27 -2.50 8.63 -13.20
N ALA A 28 -1.67 8.90 -14.21
CA ALA A 28 -1.99 8.62 -15.61
C ALA A 28 -2.06 7.11 -15.91
N ALA A 29 -1.18 6.30 -15.31
CA ALA A 29 -1.22 4.84 -15.44
C ALA A 29 -2.51 4.21 -14.92
N LEU A 30 -3.10 4.82 -13.89
CA LEU A 30 -4.37 4.39 -13.29
C LEU A 30 -5.61 4.84 -14.08
N GLY A 31 -5.44 5.64 -15.15
CA GLY A 31 -6.56 6.08 -16.00
C GLY A 31 -7.55 7.00 -15.29
N LEU A 32 -7.06 7.86 -14.38
CA LEU A 32 -7.89 8.68 -13.48
C LEU A 32 -8.33 10.02 -14.10
N GLU A 33 -7.96 10.33 -15.33
CA GLU A 33 -8.20 11.62 -16.00
C GLU A 33 -9.69 12.00 -16.06
N ALA A 34 -10.59 11.00 -16.09
CA ALA A 34 -12.03 11.22 -16.16
C ALA A 34 -12.66 11.53 -14.79
N ARG A 35 -11.95 11.28 -13.68
CA ARG A 35 -12.49 11.37 -12.31
C ARG A 35 -11.72 12.34 -11.42
N LEU A 36 -10.52 12.76 -11.81
CA LEU A 36 -9.62 13.58 -11.03
C LEU A 36 -8.90 14.61 -11.93
N ASP A 37 -8.69 15.83 -11.40
CA ASP A 37 -7.77 16.78 -12.02
C ASP A 37 -6.33 16.31 -11.74
N LEU A 38 -5.73 15.61 -12.70
CA LEU A 38 -4.38 15.06 -12.54
C LEU A 38 -3.31 16.14 -12.38
N LYS A 39 -3.54 17.34 -12.93
CA LYS A 39 -2.55 18.43 -12.83
C LYS A 39 -2.52 18.97 -11.41
N GLU A 40 -3.70 19.20 -10.83
CA GLU A 40 -3.75 19.67 -9.44
C GLU A 40 -3.27 18.59 -8.48
N ALA A 41 -3.67 17.32 -8.67
CA ALA A 41 -3.18 16.21 -7.85
C ALA A 41 -1.66 16.04 -7.92
N ALA A 42 -1.07 16.10 -9.12
CA ALA A 42 0.38 16.06 -9.29
C ALA A 42 1.06 17.24 -8.59
N LYS A 43 0.46 18.44 -8.68
CA LYS A 43 0.98 19.67 -8.06
C LYS A 43 0.80 19.71 -6.54
N THR A 44 -0.19 19.07 -5.95
CA THR A 44 -0.28 18.94 -4.49
C THR A 44 0.49 17.75 -3.96
N GLY A 45 0.84 16.80 -4.83
CA GLY A 45 1.43 15.53 -4.43
C GLY A 45 0.44 14.62 -3.72
N SER A 46 -0.87 14.86 -3.82
CA SER A 46 -1.85 14.04 -3.13
C SER A 46 -3.16 13.91 -3.90
N CYS A 47 -3.77 12.74 -3.81
CA CYS A 47 -5.14 12.51 -4.26
C CYS A 47 -5.83 11.46 -3.42
N THR A 48 -7.16 11.44 -3.48
CA THR A 48 -7.97 10.35 -2.94
C THR A 48 -8.80 9.74 -4.06
N ILE A 49 -8.75 8.41 -4.16
CA ILE A 49 -9.43 7.62 -5.17
C ILE A 49 -10.49 6.77 -4.47
N GLN A 50 -11.71 6.80 -4.99
CA GLN A 50 -12.77 5.92 -4.54
C GLN A 50 -12.77 4.63 -5.38
N PHE A 51 -12.48 3.52 -4.70
CA PHE A 51 -12.63 2.16 -5.18
C PHE A 51 -13.96 1.59 -4.69
N ASP A 52 -14.66 0.87 -5.57
CA ASP A 52 -16.05 0.45 -5.37
C ASP A 52 -16.94 1.61 -4.87
N GLU A 53 -17.97 1.34 -4.08
CA GLU A 53 -18.87 2.37 -3.56
C GLU A 53 -18.38 3.02 -2.25
N SER A 54 -17.41 2.42 -1.54
CA SER A 54 -17.12 2.87 -0.16
C SER A 54 -15.66 2.85 0.27
N LEU A 55 -14.71 2.42 -0.56
CA LEU A 55 -13.31 2.39 -0.18
C LEU A 55 -12.60 3.62 -0.74
N GLU A 56 -12.27 4.56 0.14
CA GLU A 56 -11.39 5.67 -0.19
C GLU A 56 -9.93 5.29 0.08
N VAL A 57 -9.09 5.41 -0.93
CA VAL A 57 -7.64 5.24 -0.85
C VAL A 57 -6.98 6.57 -1.14
N THR A 58 -6.22 7.08 -0.18
CA THR A 58 -5.43 8.30 -0.32
C THR A 58 -4.00 7.93 -0.71
N LEU A 59 -3.49 8.63 -1.72
CA LEU A 59 -2.10 8.57 -2.14
C LEU A 59 -1.47 9.92 -1.84
N GLU A 60 -0.29 9.91 -1.25
CA GLU A 60 0.49 11.11 -0.91
C GLU A 60 1.96 10.87 -1.28
N ALA A 61 2.49 11.69 -2.18
CA ALA A 61 3.88 11.67 -2.59
C ALA A 61 4.73 12.47 -1.60
N GLU A 62 5.83 11.88 -1.14
CA GLU A 62 6.84 12.56 -0.34
C GLU A 62 7.88 13.18 -1.28
N GLY A 63 7.95 14.51 -1.30
CA GLY A 63 8.86 15.26 -2.16
C GLY A 63 8.35 15.37 -3.60
N GLN A 64 8.24 16.60 -4.11
CA GLN A 64 7.80 16.85 -5.50
C GLN A 64 8.96 16.99 -6.49
N ASP A 65 10.17 17.18 -5.99
CA ASP A 65 11.34 17.59 -6.79
C ASP A 65 12.48 16.56 -6.81
N ASP A 66 12.35 15.42 -6.12
CA ASP A 66 13.39 14.39 -6.07
C ASP A 66 13.07 13.19 -6.98
N ALA A 67 14.12 12.65 -7.61
CA ALA A 67 14.08 11.44 -8.44
C ALA A 67 13.55 10.21 -7.67
N GLN A 68 13.59 10.25 -6.34
CA GLN A 68 13.06 9.21 -5.46
C GLN A 68 11.64 9.52 -5.04
N THR A 69 10.67 9.35 -5.95
CA THR A 69 9.26 9.56 -5.58
C THR A 69 8.78 8.41 -4.69
N VAL A 70 8.63 8.69 -3.40
CA VAL A 70 8.00 7.79 -2.42
C VAL A 70 6.52 8.13 -2.33
N VAL A 71 5.64 7.14 -2.42
CA VAL A 71 4.20 7.32 -2.27
C VAL A 71 3.70 6.58 -1.03
N GLN A 72 3.12 7.31 -0.10
CA GLN A 72 2.32 6.76 0.98
C GLN A 72 0.91 6.50 0.48
N ILE A 73 0.49 5.25 0.59
CA ILE A 73 -0.85 4.79 0.23
C ILE A 73 -1.56 4.42 1.52
N GLN A 74 -2.75 4.95 1.76
CA GLN A 74 -3.51 4.63 2.97
C GLN A 74 -5.01 4.52 2.71
N ALA A 75 -5.69 3.75 3.56
CA ALA A 75 -7.14 3.66 3.61
C ALA A 75 -7.63 3.46 5.05
N THR A 76 -8.87 3.88 5.33
CA THR A 76 -9.54 3.54 6.58
C THR A 76 -10.16 2.15 6.47
N ILE A 77 -9.84 1.26 7.41
CA ILE A 77 -10.39 -0.11 7.47
C ILE A 77 -11.66 -0.18 8.31
N GLY A 78 -11.75 0.65 9.34
CA GLY A 78 -12.95 0.68 10.16
C GLY A 78 -12.71 1.37 11.50
N ASN A 79 -13.79 1.52 12.24
CA ASN A 79 -13.75 2.09 13.58
C ASN A 79 -13.37 1.01 14.59
N VAL A 80 -12.65 1.41 15.63
CA VAL A 80 -12.37 0.52 16.76
C VAL A 80 -13.48 0.69 17.80
N PRO A 81 -14.32 -0.32 18.05
CA PRO A 81 -15.36 -0.24 19.07
C PRO A 81 -14.77 0.10 20.43
N VAL A 82 -15.53 0.78 21.29
CA VAL A 82 -15.06 1.13 22.65
C VAL A 82 -14.80 -0.13 23.50
N SER A 83 -15.61 -1.17 23.29
CA SER A 83 -15.41 -2.50 23.88
C SER A 83 -14.36 -3.30 23.11
N ASN A 84 -13.59 -4.16 23.79
CA ASN A 84 -12.62 -5.09 23.20
C ASN A 84 -11.47 -4.44 22.39
N ARG A 85 -11.17 -3.14 22.62
CA ARG A 85 -10.06 -2.43 21.95
C ARG A 85 -8.72 -3.14 22.09
N GLU A 86 -8.41 -3.57 23.31
CA GLU A 86 -7.16 -4.26 23.64
C GLU A 86 -7.00 -5.53 22.81
N THR A 87 -8.07 -6.31 22.66
CA THR A 87 -8.04 -7.53 21.85
C THR A 87 -7.80 -7.24 20.38
N ILE A 88 -8.46 -6.21 19.84
CA ILE A 88 -8.23 -5.79 18.45
C ILE A 88 -6.77 -5.38 18.26
N PHE A 89 -6.23 -4.53 19.13
CA PHE A 89 -4.85 -4.08 19.02
C PHE A 89 -3.84 -5.23 19.18
N ALA A 90 -4.08 -6.17 20.10
CA ALA A 90 -3.24 -7.35 20.24
C ALA A 90 -3.21 -8.18 18.94
N HIS A 91 -4.36 -8.37 18.28
CA HIS A 91 -4.42 -9.07 17.00
C HIS A 91 -3.73 -8.30 15.88
N LEU A 92 -3.92 -6.97 15.78
CA LEU A 92 -3.24 -6.16 14.77
C LEU A 92 -1.71 -6.24 14.93
N LEU A 93 -1.21 -6.16 16.16
CA LEU A 93 0.21 -6.34 16.46
C LEU A 93 0.69 -7.77 16.13
N GLN A 94 -0.12 -8.78 16.42
CA GLN A 94 0.21 -10.17 16.08
C GLN A 94 0.30 -10.38 14.57
N ILE A 95 -0.58 -9.75 13.78
CA ILE A 95 -0.56 -9.81 12.31
C ILE A 95 0.75 -9.22 11.77
N HIS A 96 1.30 -8.19 12.41
CA HIS A 96 2.57 -7.59 12.01
C HIS A 96 3.79 -8.47 12.27
N LEU A 97 3.71 -9.47 13.16
CA LEU A 97 4.88 -10.23 13.63
C LEU A 97 5.72 -10.82 12.49
N PHE A 98 5.08 -11.24 11.40
CA PHE A 98 5.75 -11.75 10.21
C PHE A 98 5.48 -10.95 8.93
N GLY A 99 4.52 -10.02 8.94
CA GLY A 99 4.17 -9.17 7.78
C GLY A 99 3.65 -9.92 6.54
N LEU A 100 3.56 -11.26 6.59
CA LEU A 100 3.16 -12.08 5.44
C LEU A 100 1.69 -11.93 5.09
N ALA A 101 0.83 -11.69 6.10
CA ALA A 101 -0.60 -11.60 5.91
C ALA A 101 -1.07 -10.27 5.29
N THR A 102 -0.20 -9.24 5.25
CA THR A 102 -0.58 -7.88 4.86
C THR A 102 0.05 -7.42 3.55
N ALA A 103 0.77 -8.28 2.82
CA ALA A 103 1.44 -7.92 1.57
C ALA A 103 2.33 -6.67 1.69
N GLN A 104 3.11 -6.59 2.78
CA GLN A 104 3.99 -5.46 3.15
C GLN A 104 3.27 -4.17 3.56
N SER A 105 1.96 -4.22 3.78
CA SER A 105 1.21 -3.14 4.39
C SER A 105 1.20 -3.26 5.92
N HIS A 106 0.85 -2.16 6.58
CA HIS A 106 0.85 -2.05 8.03
C HIS A 106 -0.49 -1.48 8.51
N PHE A 107 -0.81 -1.77 9.76
CA PHE A 107 -1.96 -1.18 10.45
C PHE A 107 -1.46 -0.04 11.32
N GLY A 108 -2.16 1.08 11.27
CA GLY A 108 -2.05 2.20 12.19
C GLY A 108 -3.37 2.41 12.93
N TYR A 109 -3.31 3.20 14.00
CA TYR A 109 -4.50 3.64 14.71
C TYR A 109 -4.49 5.16 14.79
N ASP A 110 -5.60 5.78 14.37
CA ASP A 110 -5.85 7.20 14.52
C ASP A 110 -6.66 7.41 15.80
N PRO A 111 -6.05 7.90 16.89
CA PRO A 111 -6.74 8.07 18.17
C PRO A 111 -7.74 9.22 18.18
N LYS A 112 -7.64 10.16 17.22
CA LYS A 112 -8.56 11.31 17.14
C LYS A 112 -9.89 10.91 16.53
N LEU A 113 -9.86 10.05 15.52
CA LEU A 113 -11.05 9.55 14.82
C LEU A 113 -11.43 8.11 15.21
N GLU A 114 -10.68 7.50 16.12
CA GLU A 114 -10.89 6.14 16.65
C GLU A 114 -11.00 5.06 15.57
N ARG A 115 -10.12 5.15 14.56
CA ARG A 115 -10.16 4.29 13.37
C ARG A 115 -8.85 3.57 13.11
N VAL A 116 -8.95 2.37 12.55
CA VAL A 116 -7.82 1.62 12.02
C VAL A 116 -7.51 2.11 10.62
N ILE A 117 -6.26 2.48 10.41
CA ILE A 117 -5.70 2.85 9.11
C ILE A 117 -4.90 1.66 8.61
N PHE A 118 -4.99 1.37 7.32
CA PHE A 118 -4.07 0.46 6.64
C PHE A 118 -3.26 1.25 5.65
N PHE A 119 -1.95 1.07 5.67
CA PHE A 119 -1.06 1.88 4.86
C PHE A 119 0.12 1.08 4.31
N LYS A 120 0.70 1.57 3.22
CA LYS A 120 1.90 1.03 2.58
C LYS A 120 2.70 2.16 1.99
N THR A 121 4.02 2.03 2.04
CA THR A 121 4.95 2.88 1.31
C THR A 121 5.33 2.20 0.00
N MET A 122 5.27 2.94 -1.09
CA MET A 122 5.63 2.48 -2.43
C MET A 122 6.72 3.38 -2.99
N MET A 123 7.89 2.81 -3.26
CA MET A 123 8.96 3.50 -4.00
C MET A 123 8.63 3.40 -5.50
N LEU A 124 8.50 4.51 -6.20
CA LEU A 124 8.27 4.51 -7.65
C LEU A 124 9.56 4.46 -8.49
N GLU A 125 10.68 4.91 -7.91
CA GLU A 125 12.02 4.75 -8.47
C GLU A 125 12.26 3.26 -8.74
N ASN A 126 12.36 2.87 -10.02
CA ASN A 126 12.48 1.49 -10.53
C ASN A 126 11.19 0.64 -10.63
N GLN A 127 10.00 1.21 -10.44
CA GLN A 127 8.75 0.50 -10.76
C GLN A 127 8.41 0.70 -12.24
N THR A 128 8.13 -0.39 -12.94
CA THR A 128 7.40 -0.29 -14.20
C THR A 128 5.95 0.14 -13.93
N ARG A 129 5.30 0.73 -14.94
CA ARG A 129 3.87 1.05 -14.91
C ARG A 129 3.02 -0.12 -14.39
N GLN A 130 3.27 -1.33 -14.88
CA GLN A 130 2.47 -2.49 -14.52
C GLN A 130 2.72 -2.94 -13.07
N GLU A 131 3.95 -2.87 -12.58
CA GLU A 131 4.28 -3.21 -11.19
C GLU A 131 3.60 -2.26 -10.21
N ALA A 132 3.61 -0.95 -10.50
CA ALA A 132 2.95 0.04 -9.65
C ALA A 132 1.42 -0.14 -9.63
N ILE A 133 0.80 -0.45 -10.78
CA ILE A 133 -0.62 -0.79 -10.86
C ILE A 133 -0.90 -2.04 -10.01
N ASN A 134 -0.13 -3.12 -10.20
CA ASN A 134 -0.30 -4.37 -9.46
C ASN A 134 -0.12 -4.16 -7.94
N ALA A 135 0.82 -3.29 -7.54
CA ALA A 135 1.04 -2.96 -6.14
C ALA A 135 -0.17 -2.26 -5.52
N LEU A 136 -0.79 -1.29 -6.23
CA LEU A 136 -1.99 -0.62 -5.76
C LEU A 136 -3.20 -1.56 -5.75
N GLU A 137 -3.39 -2.39 -6.77
CA GLU A 137 -4.47 -3.39 -6.81
C GLU A 137 -4.33 -4.39 -5.64
N SER A 138 -3.11 -4.88 -5.39
CA SER A 138 -2.85 -5.73 -4.24
C SER A 138 -3.18 -5.03 -2.92
N PHE A 139 -2.86 -3.74 -2.79
CA PHE A 139 -3.21 -2.95 -1.61
C PHE A 139 -4.73 -2.82 -1.44
N VAL A 140 -5.45 -2.47 -2.51
CA VAL A 140 -6.92 -2.35 -2.50
C VAL A 140 -7.58 -3.67 -2.11
N ASN A 141 -7.11 -4.79 -2.66
CA ASN A 141 -7.61 -6.13 -2.31
C ASN A 141 -7.39 -6.45 -0.82
N GLN A 142 -6.24 -6.08 -0.26
CA GLN A 142 -5.98 -6.23 1.17
C GLN A 142 -6.91 -5.34 2.00
N CYS A 143 -7.13 -4.08 1.61
CA CYS A 143 -8.08 -3.20 2.28
C CYS A 143 -9.48 -3.83 2.33
N LEU A 144 -9.98 -4.33 1.21
CA LEU A 144 -11.29 -4.98 1.14
C LEU A 144 -11.37 -6.22 2.04
N HIS A 145 -10.33 -7.06 2.01
CA HIS A 145 -10.23 -8.24 2.89
C HIS A 145 -10.30 -7.85 4.37
N TRP A 146 -9.47 -6.90 4.80
CA TRP A 146 -9.39 -6.50 6.20
C TRP A 146 -10.61 -5.72 6.68
N ARG A 147 -11.29 -4.96 5.81
CA ARG A 147 -12.58 -4.32 6.13
C ARG A 147 -13.66 -5.35 6.47
N HIS A 148 -13.64 -6.49 5.80
CA HIS A 148 -14.55 -7.59 6.09
C HIS A 148 -14.14 -8.38 7.35
N PHE A 149 -12.84 -8.56 7.58
CA PHE A 149 -12.33 -9.41 8.66
C PHE A 149 -12.25 -8.71 10.02
N LEU A 150 -11.89 -7.43 10.07
CA LEU A 150 -11.65 -6.69 11.31
C LEU A 150 -12.85 -6.72 12.29
N PRO A 151 -14.11 -6.58 11.85
CA PRO A 151 -15.28 -6.72 12.75
C PRO A 151 -15.33 -8.09 13.44
N ASN A 152 -14.94 -9.17 12.74
CA ASN A 152 -14.98 -10.52 13.29
C ASN A 152 -13.98 -10.70 14.44
N ILE A 153 -12.83 -10.01 14.41
CA ILE A 153 -11.87 -10.00 15.53
C ILE A 153 -12.50 -9.39 16.78
N ALA A 154 -13.26 -8.30 16.61
CA ALA A 154 -13.91 -7.61 17.72
C ALA A 154 -14.98 -8.49 18.41
N GLU A 155 -15.72 -9.26 17.61
CA GLU A 155 -16.78 -10.16 18.07
C GLU A 155 -16.24 -11.45 18.71
N HIS A 156 -15.20 -12.05 18.12
CA HIS A 156 -14.68 -13.36 18.54
C HIS A 156 -13.47 -13.26 19.48
N GLY A 157 -12.96 -12.07 19.74
CA GLY A 157 -11.88 -11.82 20.70
C GLY A 157 -12.19 -12.24 22.15
N ASN A 158 -13.45 -12.57 22.45
CA ASN A 158 -13.87 -13.13 23.73
C ASN A 158 -13.95 -14.68 23.73
N ALA A 159 -13.76 -15.35 22.59
CA ALA A 159 -13.91 -16.80 22.46
C ALA A 159 -12.60 -17.59 22.62
N SER A 160 -11.44 -16.93 22.70
CA SER A 160 -10.18 -17.59 23.07
C SER A 160 -10.01 -17.67 24.59
N GLY A 161 -11.02 -18.21 25.27
CA GLY A 161 -10.74 -19.08 26.41
C GLY A 161 -10.09 -20.34 25.83
N HIS A 162 -8.84 -20.59 26.19
CA HIS A 162 -8.06 -21.78 25.80
C HIS A 162 -8.94 -23.04 25.75
N PRO A 163 -9.19 -23.66 24.58
CA PRO A 163 -9.75 -25.01 24.52
C PRO A 163 -8.58 -25.97 24.72
N GLY A 164 -8.15 -26.17 25.96
CA GLY A 164 -7.04 -27.08 26.22
C GLY A 164 -6.44 -26.93 27.60
N LEU A 165 -7.21 -27.23 28.64
CA LEU A 165 -6.75 -27.79 29.92
C LEU A 165 -7.99 -28.26 30.70
N THR A 166 -8.77 -29.16 30.11
CA THR A 166 -9.66 -30.02 30.91
C THR A 166 -8.77 -31.12 31.47
N THR A 167 -8.22 -30.89 32.65
CA THR A 167 -7.61 -31.94 33.45
C THR A 167 -8.70 -32.97 33.74
N GLN A 168 -8.68 -34.09 33.02
CA GLN A 168 -9.28 -35.32 33.51
C GLN A 168 -8.54 -35.71 34.80
N GLN A 169 -9.14 -35.45 35.94
CA GLN A 169 -8.86 -36.25 37.14
C GLN A 169 -9.83 -37.42 37.14
N SER A 170 -9.29 -38.59 36.78
CA SER A 170 -9.82 -39.88 37.21
C SER A 170 -9.42 -40.08 38.68
N VAL A 171 -10.39 -40.25 39.57
CA VAL A 171 -10.66 -41.41 40.47
C VAL A 171 -11.88 -41.03 41.30
#